data_AF-A0A062C0N7-F1
#
_entry.id   AF-A0A062C0N7-F1
#
_cell.length_a   1.000
_cell.length_b   1.000
_cell.length_c   1.000
_cell.angle_alpha   90.00
_cell.angle_beta   90.00
_cell.angle_gamma   90.00
#
_symmetry.space_group_name_H-M   'P 1'
#
loop_
_entity.id
_entity.type
_entity.pdbx_description
1 polymer ?
#
loop_
_entity_poly.entity_id
_entity_poly.type
_entity_poly.pdbx_seq_one_letter_code
_entity_poly.pdbx_strand_id
1 'polypeptide(L)'
;MTSLILVLQIFLALGLGFLSAKKLPVPVQKLIFKILPYFSYLLLISVSLELFQALQQLQHPLYILKPALLIALLTSLGSFLVCLFAYQWLDRSSVKGSISLHLFLKAIKNISYALLALMAGAGIGWLI
;
A
#
# COMPACT_ATOMS: atom_id res chain seq x y z
N MET A 1 15.58 -13.71 -10.00
CA MET A 1 16.80 -12.90 -9.85
C MET A 1 16.55 -11.40 -10.03
N THR A 2 15.57 -10.95 -10.84
CA THR A 2 15.20 -9.54 -11.01
C THR A 2 14.33 -8.96 -9.89
N SER A 3 13.35 -9.72 -9.36
CA SER A 3 12.41 -9.21 -8.37
C SER A 3 13.07 -8.85 -7.03
N LEU A 4 14.07 -9.62 -6.60
CA LEU A 4 14.79 -9.40 -5.35
C LEU A 4 15.68 -8.14 -5.42
N ILE A 5 16.25 -7.86 -6.59
CA ILE A 5 16.99 -6.62 -6.87
C ILE A 5 16.03 -5.43 -6.85
N LEU A 6 14.83 -5.57 -7.41
CA LEU A 6 13.81 -4.51 -7.41
C LEU A 6 13.36 -4.16 -5.98
N VAL A 7 13.14 -5.18 -5.15
CA VAL A 7 12.84 -5.00 -3.73
C VAL A 7 13.99 -4.25 -3.04
N LEU A 8 15.24 -4.67 -3.25
CA LEU A 8 16.41 -3.99 -2.68
C LEU A 8 16.48 -2.51 -3.11
N GLN A 9 16.21 -2.22 -4.38
CA GLN A 9 16.20 -0.84 -4.92
C GLN A 9 15.12 0.01 -4.24
N ILE A 10 13.91 -0.53 -4.04
CA ILE A 10 12.83 0.17 -3.33
C ILE A 10 13.25 0.47 -1.87
N PHE A 11 13.83 -0.51 -1.18
CA PHE A 11 14.34 -0.32 0.18
C PHE A 11 15.45 0.73 0.24
N LEU A 12 16.38 0.73 -0.73
CA LEU A 12 17.43 1.74 -0.84
C LEU A 12 16.83 3.14 -1.10
N ALA A 13 15.90 3.27 -2.04
CA ALA A 13 15.25 4.54 -2.34
C ALA A 13 14.48 5.10 -1.13
N LEU A 14 13.73 4.25 -0.43
CA LEU A 14 13.04 4.60 0.82
C LEU A 14 14.03 5.03 1.92
N GLY A 15 15.10 4.26 2.11
CA GLY A 15 16.13 4.55 3.10
C GLY A 15 16.84 5.88 2.81
N LEU A 16 17.24 6.11 1.56
CA LEU A 16 17.84 7.37 1.12
C LEU A 16 16.88 8.55 1.27
N GLY A 17 15.60 8.37 0.92
CA GLY A 17 14.56 9.38 1.12
C GLY A 17 14.40 9.75 2.60
N PHE A 18 14.38 8.76 3.49
CA PHE A 18 14.28 8.97 4.93
C PHE A 18 15.50 9.67 5.53
N LEU A 19 16.72 9.26 5.14
CA LEU A 19 17.95 9.89 5.60
C LEU A 19 18.08 11.33 5.09
N SER A 20 17.69 11.56 3.83
CA SER A 20 17.75 12.88 3.19
C SER A 20 16.68 13.83 3.74
N ALA A 21 15.51 13.31 4.15
CA ALA A 21 14.43 14.11 4.72
C ALA A 21 14.83 14.89 5.98
N LYS A 22 15.82 14.40 6.75
CA LYS A 22 16.35 15.09 7.94
C LYS A 22 17.24 16.28 7.60
N LYS A 23 17.81 16.34 6.39
CA LYS A 23 18.72 17.41 5.95
C LYS A 23 18.00 18.53 5.19
N LEU A 24 16.70 18.37 4.94
CA LEU A 24 15.90 19.34 4.18
C LEU A 24 15.43 20.49 5.08
N PRO A 25 15.33 21.72 4.53
CA PRO A 25 14.76 22.84 5.26
C PRO A 25 13.27 22.59 5.54
N VAL A 26 12.82 22.99 6.74
CA VAL A 26 11.46 22.81 7.25
C VAL A 26 10.33 23.15 6.25
N PRO A 27 10.38 24.26 5.46
CA PRO A 27 9.34 24.54 4.48
C PRO A 27 9.24 23.48 3.36
N VAL A 28 10.38 22.98 2.89
CA VAL A 28 10.43 21.93 1.85
C VAL A 28 9.91 20.62 2.40
N GLN A 29 10.28 20.27 3.64
CA GLN A 29 9.79 19.08 4.31
C GLN A 29 8.25 19.09 4.44
N LYS A 30 7.66 20.22 4.86
CA LYS A 30 6.20 20.38 4.95
C LYS A 30 5.51 20.25 3.60
N LEU A 31 6.10 20.82 2.54
CA LEU A 31 5.57 20.71 1.18
C LEU A 31 5.60 19.25 0.69
N ILE A 32 6.72 18.55 0.88
CA ILE A 32 6.86 17.15 0.50
C ILE A 32 5.83 16.29 1.24
N PHE A 33 5.70 16.40 2.56
CA PHE A 33 4.71 15.61 3.31
C PHE A 33 3.26 15.93 2.95
N LYS A 34 2.98 17.14 2.48
CA LYS A 34 1.65 17.52 1.98
C LYS A 34 1.35 16.88 0.63
N ILE A 35 2.34 16.76 -0.26
CA ILE A 35 2.18 16.22 -1.62
C ILE A 35 2.27 14.69 -1.63
N LEU A 36 3.11 14.10 -0.77
CA LEU A 36 3.39 12.68 -0.68
C LEU A 36 2.15 11.77 -0.72
N PRO A 37 1.07 12.02 0.05
CA PRO A 37 -0.13 11.17 -0.02
C PRO A 37 -0.78 11.16 -1.41
N TYR A 38 -0.73 12.28 -2.14
CA TYR A 38 -1.26 12.33 -3.51
C TYR A 38 -0.41 11.52 -4.49
N PHE A 39 0.91 11.52 -4.30
CA PHE A 39 1.82 10.71 -5.10
C PHE A 39 1.54 9.21 -4.92
N SER A 40 1.20 8.77 -3.71
CA SER A 40 0.78 7.39 -3.47
C SER A 40 -0.47 6.99 -4.26
N TYR A 41 -1.44 7.89 -4.41
CA TYR A 41 -2.63 7.62 -5.25
C TYR A 41 -2.28 7.53 -6.74
N LEU A 42 -1.38 8.40 -7.25
CA LEU A 42 -0.90 8.31 -8.63
C LEU A 42 -0.14 6.99 -8.89
N LEU A 43 0.69 6.56 -7.94
CA LEU A 43 1.38 5.27 -8.01
C LEU A 43 0.39 4.10 -8.02
N LEU A 44 -0.65 4.14 -7.18
CA LEU A 44 -1.71 3.12 -7.17
C LEU A 44 -2.45 3.03 -8.51
N ILE A 45 -2.78 4.17 -9.11
CA ILE A 45 -3.38 4.24 -10.45
C ILE A 45 -2.45 3.58 -11.48
N SER A 46 -1.17 3.98 -11.51
CA SER A 46 -0.19 3.47 -12.47
C SER A 46 0.04 1.97 -12.34
N VAL A 47 0.22 1.47 -11.11
CA VAL A 47 0.40 0.03 -10.86
C VAL A 47 -0.85 -0.75 -11.27
N SER A 48 -2.04 -0.23 -10.96
CA SER A 48 -3.29 -0.90 -11.35
C SER A 48 -3.47 -0.96 -12.87
N LEU A 49 -3.06 0.08 -13.59
CA LEU A 49 -3.08 0.12 -15.04
C LEU A 49 -2.16 -0.96 -15.63
N GLU A 50 -0.90 -0.97 -15.23
CA GLU A 50 0.10 -1.97 -15.68
C GLU A 50 -0.36 -3.40 -15.38
N LEU A 51 -0.90 -3.62 -14.18
CA LEU A 51 -1.38 -4.93 -13.77
C LEU A 51 -2.63 -5.37 -14.55
N PHE A 52 -3.52 -4.43 -14.87
CA PHE A 52 -4.70 -4.69 -15.69
C PHE A 52 -4.32 -5.05 -17.13
N GLN A 53 -3.39 -4.32 -17.74
CA GLN A 53 -2.88 -4.64 -19.07
C GLN A 53 -2.17 -5.99 -19.11
N ALA A 54 -1.35 -6.31 -18.10
CA ALA A 54 -0.73 -7.62 -17.96
C ALA A 54 -1.77 -8.74 -17.81
N LEU A 55 -2.88 -8.50 -17.10
CA LEU A 55 -3.98 -9.45 -16.97
C LEU A 55 -4.70 -9.71 -18.30
N GLN A 56 -4.86 -8.69 -19.15
CA GLN A 56 -5.49 -8.84 -20.47
C GLN A 56 -4.67 -9.69 -21.45
N GLN A 57 -3.34 -9.74 -21.27
CA GLN A 57 -2.46 -10.57 -22.09
C GLN A 57 -2.56 -12.08 -21.76
N LEU A 58 -3.21 -12.44 -20.66
CA LEU A 58 -3.36 -13.84 -20.24
C LEU A 58 -4.51 -14.51 -21.00
N GLN A 59 -4.30 -15.74 -21.46
CA GLN A 59 -5.32 -16.50 -22.20
C GLN A 59 -6.59 -16.77 -21.38
N HIS A 60 -6.44 -16.92 -20.05
CA HIS A 60 -7.55 -17.28 -19.16
C HIS A 60 -7.47 -16.51 -17.82
N PRO A 61 -7.76 -15.20 -17.82
CA PRO A 61 -7.54 -14.31 -16.65
C PRO A 61 -8.42 -14.67 -15.44
N LEU A 62 -9.61 -15.25 -15.68
CA LEU A 62 -10.54 -15.65 -14.62
C LEU A 62 -10.00 -16.74 -13.69
N TYR A 63 -9.02 -17.55 -14.14
CA TYR A 63 -8.43 -18.60 -13.30
C TYR A 63 -7.57 -18.03 -12.17
N ILE A 64 -7.06 -16.81 -12.33
CA ILE A 64 -6.21 -16.15 -11.33
C ILE A 64 -7.05 -15.47 -10.24
N LEU A 65 -8.32 -15.19 -10.51
CA LEU A 65 -9.18 -14.45 -9.59
C LEU A 65 -9.34 -15.18 -8.25
N LYS A 66 -9.66 -16.47 -8.27
CA LYS A 66 -9.83 -17.29 -7.04
C LYS A 66 -8.55 -17.34 -6.19
N PRO A 67 -7.38 -17.74 -6.72
CA PRO A 67 -6.15 -17.76 -5.92
C PRO A 67 -5.73 -16.37 -5.47
N ALA A 68 -5.89 -15.32 -6.29
CA ALA A 68 -5.56 -13.95 -5.88
C ALA A 68 -6.41 -13.46 -4.70
N LEU A 69 -7.72 -13.73 -4.71
CA LEU A 69 -8.64 -13.35 -3.65
C LEU A 69 -8.33 -14.12 -2.35
N LEU A 70 -8.00 -15.41 -2.47
CA LEU A 70 -7.59 -16.23 -1.33
C LEU A 70 -6.28 -15.71 -0.73
N ILE A 71 -5.26 -15.44 -1.55
CA ILE A 71 -3.99 -14.88 -1.09
C ILE A 71 -4.21 -13.53 -0.42
N ALA A 72 -4.97 -12.61 -1.03
CA ALA A 72 -5.26 -11.29 -0.47
C ALA A 72 -5.94 -11.37 0.90
N LEU A 73 -6.92 -12.28 1.06
CA LEU A 73 -7.58 -12.53 2.35
C LEU A 73 -6.63 -13.11 3.39
N LEU A 74 -5.88 -14.16 3.03
CA LEU A 74 -4.95 -14.81 3.97
C LEU A 74 -3.84 -13.85 4.41
N THR A 75 -3.30 -13.05 3.48
CA THR A 75 -2.27 -12.06 3.80
C THR A 75 -2.82 -10.92 4.66
N SER A 76 -4.05 -10.46 4.42
CA SER A 76 -4.69 -9.43 5.25
C SER A 76 -4.94 -9.92 6.67
N LEU A 77 -5.52 -11.11 6.83
CA LEU A 77 -5.75 -11.72 8.15
C LEU A 77 -4.44 -12.07 8.85
N GLY A 78 -3.49 -12.65 8.11
CA GLY A 78 -2.18 -13.02 8.64
C GLY A 78 -1.39 -11.80 9.12
N SER A 79 -1.35 -10.73 8.33
CA SER A 79 -0.68 -9.48 8.74
C SER A 79 -1.34 -8.85 9.97
N PHE A 80 -2.67 -8.82 10.05
CA PHE A 80 -3.39 -8.34 11.22
C PHE A 80 -3.02 -9.15 12.48
N LEU A 81 -3.05 -10.49 12.40
CA LEU A 81 -2.70 -11.36 13.53
C LEU A 81 -1.24 -11.18 13.96
N VAL A 82 -0.30 -11.18 13.01
CA VAL A 82 1.13 -11.00 13.29
C VAL A 82 1.39 -9.64 13.94
N CYS A 83 0.79 -8.56 13.43
CA CYS A 83 0.90 -7.25 14.04
C CYS A 83 0.31 -7.22 15.44
N LEU A 84 -0.86 -7.85 15.65
CA LEU A 84 -1.50 -7.93 16.97
C LEU A 84 -0.64 -8.70 17.98
N PHE A 85 -0.07 -9.84 17.59
CA PHE A 85 0.87 -10.59 18.43
C PHE A 85 2.15 -9.81 18.72
N ALA A 86 2.75 -9.19 17.70
CA ALA A 86 3.95 -8.37 17.86
C ALA A 86 3.70 -7.20 18.83
N TYR A 87 2.56 -6.53 18.72
CA TYR A 87 2.16 -5.46 19.63
C TYR A 87 1.95 -5.96 21.06
N GLN A 88 1.27 -7.09 21.26
CA GLN A 88 1.10 -7.68 22.60
C GLN A 88 2.44 -8.06 23.23
N TRP A 89 3.40 -8.50 22.43
CA TRP A 89 4.71 -8.92 22.91
C TRP A 89 5.64 -7.75 23.24
N LEU A 90 5.68 -6.73 22.37
CA LEU A 90 6.54 -5.54 22.51
C LEU A 90 6.00 -4.52 23.51
N ASP A 91 4.68 -4.35 23.61
CA ASP A 91 4.05 -3.32 24.44
C ASP A 91 2.83 -3.87 25.21
N ARG A 92 3.12 -4.61 26.30
CA ARG A 92 2.13 -5.25 27.17
C ARG A 92 1.13 -4.28 27.82
N SER A 93 1.43 -2.99 27.85
CA SER A 93 0.64 -1.99 28.58
C SER A 93 -0.40 -1.27 27.71
N SER A 94 -0.19 -1.20 26.39
CA SER A 94 -1.01 -0.41 25.46
C SER A 94 -2.32 -1.08 25.02
N VAL A 95 -2.50 -2.40 25.25
CA VAL A 95 -3.70 -3.15 24.83
C VAL A 95 -4.94 -2.82 25.67
N LYS A 96 -4.80 -2.05 26.75
CA LYS A 96 -5.94 -1.58 27.55
C LYS A 96 -6.71 -0.40 26.95
N GLY A 97 -6.22 0.18 25.84
CA GLY A 97 -6.94 1.22 25.11
C GLY A 97 -8.02 0.63 24.21
N SER A 98 -9.25 1.13 24.29
CA SER A 98 -10.28 0.81 23.30
C SER A 98 -9.76 1.18 21.91
N ILE A 99 -9.98 0.30 20.92
CA ILE A 99 -9.71 0.64 19.52
C ILE A 99 -10.55 1.88 19.23
N SER A 100 -9.90 3.05 19.12
CA SER A 100 -10.65 4.28 18.92
C SER A 100 -11.40 4.14 17.59
N LEU A 101 -12.73 4.14 17.67
CA LEU A 101 -13.60 4.06 16.49
C LEU A 101 -13.22 5.15 15.47
N HIS A 102 -12.71 6.28 15.96
CA HIS A 102 -12.14 7.33 15.13
C HIS A 102 -10.96 6.85 14.26
N LEU A 103 -9.93 6.19 14.81
CA LEU A 103 -8.82 5.68 13.99
C LEU A 103 -9.31 4.62 12.99
N PHE A 104 -10.22 3.74 13.41
CA PHE A 104 -10.76 2.70 12.56
C PHE A 104 -11.51 3.27 11.36
N LEU A 105 -12.40 4.25 11.59
CA LEU A 105 -13.12 4.95 10.51
C LEU A 105 -12.16 5.73 9.61
N LYS A 106 -11.10 6.33 10.16
CA LYS A 106 -10.07 7.02 9.38
C LYS A 106 -9.29 6.05 8.50
N ALA A 107 -9.00 4.84 9.00
CA ALA A 107 -8.35 3.79 8.23
C ALA A 107 -9.26 3.28 7.09
N ILE A 108 -10.55 3.01 7.37
CA ILE A 108 -11.53 2.64 6.33
C ILE A 108 -11.60 3.70 5.24
N LYS A 109 -11.68 4.99 5.63
CA LYS A 109 -11.71 6.10 4.68
C LYS A 109 -10.46 6.13 3.79
N ASN A 110 -9.28 5.92 4.37
CA ASN A 110 -8.03 5.88 3.60
C ASN A 110 -7.99 4.69 2.63
N ILE A 111 -8.42 3.50 3.08
CA ILE A 111 -8.53 2.30 2.24
C ILE A 111 -9.51 2.53 1.09
N SER A 112 -10.64 3.21 1.35
CA SER A 112 -11.62 3.56 0.32
C SER A 112 -11.01 4.45 -0.79
N TYR A 113 -10.21 5.46 -0.43
CA TYR A 113 -9.51 6.27 -1.45
C TYR A 113 -8.50 5.45 -2.24
N ALA A 114 -7.78 4.52 -1.61
CA ALA A 114 -6.87 3.63 -2.32
C ALA A 114 -7.61 2.70 -3.30
N LEU A 115 -8.77 2.16 -2.90
CA LEU A 115 -9.65 1.38 -3.78
C LEU A 115 -10.14 2.20 -4.98
N LEU A 116 -10.55 3.46 -4.77
CA LEU A 116 -10.95 4.35 -5.86
C LEU A 116 -9.79 4.62 -6.83
N ALA A 117 -8.57 4.82 -6.33
CA ALA A 117 -7.37 4.98 -7.15
C ALA A 117 -7.08 3.72 -8.00
N LEU A 118 -7.20 2.52 -7.41
CA LEU A 118 -7.08 1.25 -8.14
C LEU A 118 -8.15 1.13 -9.23
N MET A 119 -9.42 1.41 -8.90
CA MET A 119 -10.51 1.37 -9.88
C MET A 119 -10.28 2.35 -11.04
N ALA A 120 -9.78 3.55 -10.75
CA ALA A 120 -9.43 4.52 -11.79
C ALA A 120 -8.31 3.99 -12.70
N GLY A 121 -7.24 3.41 -12.15
CA GLY A 121 -6.17 2.81 -12.94
C GLY A 121 -6.62 1.66 -13.82
N ALA A 122 -7.45 0.76 -13.29
CA ALA A 122 -8.05 -0.32 -14.07
C ALA A 122 -8.99 0.21 -15.17
N GLY A 123 -9.81 1.23 -14.87
CA GLY A 123 -10.71 1.85 -15.84
C GLY A 123 -9.96 2.53 -16.98
N ILE A 124 -8.86 3.24 -16.68
CA ILE A 124 -7.98 3.82 -17.69
C ILE A 124 -7.31 2.71 -18.52
N GLY A 125 -6.79 1.67 -17.87
CA GLY A 125 -6.17 0.53 -18.56
C GLY A 125 -7.14 -0.28 -19.43
N TRP A 126 -8.46 -0.16 -19.23
CA TRP A 126 -9.46 -0.70 -20.15
C TRP A 126 -9.59 0.16 -21.41
N LEU A 127 -9.52 1.49 -21.26
CA LEU A 127 -9.74 2.44 -22.36
C LEU A 127 -8.55 2.54 -23.33
N ILE A 128 -7.34 2.20 -22.88
CA ILE A 128 -6.08 2.28 -23.63
C ILE A 128 -5.68 0.87 -24.08
#